data_AF-A0A2N1NEY5-F1
#
_entry.id   AF-A0A2N1NEY5-F1
#
_cell.length_a   1.000
_cell.length_b   1.000
_cell.length_c   1.000
_cell.angle_alpha   90.00
_cell.angle_beta   90.00
_cell.angle_gamma   90.00
#
_symmetry.space_group_name_H-M   'P 1'
#
loop_
_entity.id
_entity.type
_entity.pdbx_description
1 polymer ?
#
loop_
_entity_poly.entity_id
_entity_poly.type
_entity_poly.pdbx_seq_one_letter_code
_entity_poly.pdbx_strand_id
1 'polypeptide(L)'
;MGLVLSSDQTKVSTYKDIHATMKLIRKNNAVVNQIRGFILKIPISKIPPVIIAAIPTKGNTKADEISQLLLDIINMTAHAGINLLSIGADGVISEMKAQEKIMSNESIEKYLEFVDSFYGINFYAPIYNNRPIVRVQCPKHAKKTARNQIHYGSKLLTFGNDTIRYDQLLELA
;
A
#
# COMPACT_ATOMS: atom_id res chain seq x y z
N MET A 1 0.65 -22.63 -3.69
CA MET A 1 1.36 -21.90 -4.77
C MET A 1 0.31 -21.16 -5.57
N GLY A 2 0.45 -19.84 -5.77
CA GLY A 2 -0.45 -19.06 -6.62
C GLY A 2 0.03 -19.02 -8.07
N LEU A 3 -0.85 -18.63 -9.00
CA LEU A 3 -0.57 -18.50 -10.42
C LEU A 3 -1.04 -17.13 -10.92
N VAL A 4 -0.32 -16.55 -11.89
CA VAL A 4 -0.77 -15.30 -12.57
C VAL A 4 -1.87 -15.59 -13.61
N LEU A 5 -1.99 -16.85 -14.05
CA LEU A 5 -2.97 -17.26 -15.07
C LEU A 5 -4.40 -17.17 -14.51
N SER A 6 -5.35 -16.83 -15.39
CA SER A 6 -6.76 -16.77 -15.00
C SER A 6 -7.33 -18.17 -14.72
N SER A 7 -8.43 -18.22 -13.98
CA SER A 7 -9.13 -19.48 -13.68
C SER A 7 -9.53 -20.22 -14.96
N ASP A 8 -9.90 -19.49 -16.02
CA ASP A 8 -10.29 -20.08 -17.31
C ASP A 8 -9.11 -20.75 -18.01
N GLN A 9 -7.90 -20.17 -17.89
CA GLN A 9 -6.68 -20.73 -18.47
C GLN A 9 -6.13 -21.94 -17.71
N THR A 10 -6.53 -22.11 -16.45
CA THR A 10 -6.04 -23.19 -15.58
C THR A 10 -7.13 -24.20 -15.22
N LYS A 11 -8.28 -24.17 -15.90
CA LYS A 11 -9.37 -25.10 -15.63
C LYS A 11 -8.93 -26.53 -15.95
N VAL A 12 -9.10 -27.43 -14.99
CA VAL A 12 -8.77 -28.85 -15.12
C VAL A 12 -10.07 -29.63 -14.94
N SER A 13 -10.48 -30.38 -15.96
CA SER A 13 -11.68 -31.23 -15.89
C SER A 13 -11.33 -32.71 -15.99
N THR A 14 -10.20 -33.03 -16.62
CA THR A 14 -9.70 -34.39 -16.82
C THR A 14 -8.24 -34.54 -16.40
N TYR A 15 -7.78 -35.79 -16.25
CA TYR A 15 -6.39 -36.08 -15.91
C TYR A 15 -5.38 -35.56 -16.94
N LYS A 16 -5.71 -35.59 -18.24
CA LYS A 16 -4.84 -35.07 -19.30
C LYS A 16 -4.65 -33.56 -19.20
N ASP A 17 -5.69 -32.84 -18.75
CA ASP A 17 -5.64 -31.39 -18.57
C ASP A 17 -4.62 -30.99 -17.50
N ILE A 18 -4.41 -31.82 -16.47
CA ILE A 18 -3.39 -31.58 -15.44
C ILE A 18 -2.01 -31.40 -16.08
N HIS A 19 -1.61 -32.32 -16.96
CA HIS A 19 -0.29 -32.27 -17.60
C HIS A 19 -0.19 -31.09 -18.58
N ALA A 20 -1.26 -30.79 -19.32
CA ALA A 20 -1.31 -29.65 -20.22
C ALA A 20 -1.19 -28.32 -19.46
N THR A 21 -1.96 -28.15 -18.38
CA THR A 21 -1.94 -26.96 -17.53
C THR A 21 -0.59 -26.81 -16.82
N MET A 22 0.01 -27.88 -16.30
CA MET A 22 1.36 -27.84 -15.72
C MET A 22 2.42 -27.43 -16.74
N LYS A 23 2.32 -27.91 -17.98
CA LYS A 23 3.23 -27.51 -19.07
C LYS A 23 3.04 -26.03 -19.43
N LEU A 24 1.80 -25.54 -19.47
CA LEU A 24 1.48 -24.13 -19.71
C LEU A 24 2.06 -23.23 -18.61
N ILE A 25 1.85 -23.60 -17.33
CA ILE A 25 2.38 -22.88 -16.17
C ILE A 25 3.90 -22.76 -16.25
N ARG A 26 4.59 -23.87 -16.54
CA ARG A 26 6.06 -23.89 -16.67
C ARG A 26 6.53 -23.05 -17.85
N LYS A 27 5.88 -23.19 -19.02
CA LYS A 27 6.23 -22.44 -20.24
C LYS A 27 6.11 -20.93 -20.03
N ASN A 28 5.06 -20.47 -19.35
CA ASN A 28 4.82 -19.05 -19.09
C ASN A 28 5.52 -18.54 -17.83
N ASN A 29 6.29 -19.38 -17.14
CA ASN A 29 6.87 -19.10 -15.83
C ASN A 29 5.82 -18.46 -14.89
N ALA A 30 4.62 -19.04 -14.83
CA ALA A 30 3.44 -18.37 -14.27
C ALA A 30 3.28 -18.51 -12.74
N VAL A 31 4.20 -19.20 -12.08
CA VAL A 31 4.23 -19.35 -10.63
C VAL A 31 4.53 -18.00 -9.98
N VAL A 32 3.79 -17.69 -8.92
CA VAL A 32 3.95 -16.41 -8.20
C VAL A 32 4.81 -16.55 -6.96
N ASN A 33 5.52 -15.47 -6.65
CA ASN A 33 6.39 -15.38 -5.47
C ASN A 33 5.69 -14.68 -4.31
N GLN A 34 4.69 -13.85 -4.60
CA GLN A 34 4.02 -13.00 -3.63
C GLN A 34 2.52 -12.92 -3.91
N ILE A 35 1.75 -12.52 -2.90
CA ILE A 35 0.34 -12.19 -3.02
C ILE A 35 0.16 -10.79 -2.47
N ARG A 36 -0.42 -9.90 -3.27
CA ARG A 36 -0.83 -8.56 -2.86
C ARG A 36 -2.22 -8.64 -2.26
N GLY A 37 -2.29 -8.53 -0.94
CA GLY A 37 -3.56 -8.50 -0.20
C GLY A 37 -4.05 -7.09 -0.02
N PHE A 38 -5.31 -6.82 -0.39
CA PHE A 38 -6.03 -5.63 0.03
C PHE A 38 -6.92 -6.00 1.22
N ILE A 39 -6.74 -5.28 2.31
CA ILE A 39 -7.37 -5.57 3.59
C ILE A 39 -8.19 -4.35 4.00
N LEU A 40 -9.49 -4.57 4.21
CA LEU A 40 -10.39 -3.57 4.77
C LEU A 40 -10.39 -3.69 6.29
N LYS A 41 -10.04 -2.61 6.97
CA LYS A 41 -10.09 -2.51 8.43
C LYS A 41 -11.24 -1.62 8.85
N ILE A 42 -12.18 -2.20 9.60
CA ILE A 42 -13.23 -1.43 10.27
C ILE A 42 -12.61 -0.75 11.50
N PRO A 43 -12.76 0.58 11.67
CA PRO A 43 -12.15 1.35 12.76
C PRO A 43 -12.91 1.17 14.09
N ILE A 44 -13.26 -0.08 14.42
CA ILE A 44 -13.90 -0.46 15.67
C ILE A 44 -12.99 -1.46 16.37
N SER A 45 -12.82 -1.29 17.68
CA SER A 45 -11.99 -2.17 18.49
C SER A 45 -12.48 -3.63 18.38
N LYS A 46 -11.54 -4.57 18.38
CA LYS A 46 -11.79 -6.03 18.35
C LYS A 46 -12.43 -6.60 17.07
N ILE A 47 -12.76 -5.78 16.07
CA ILE A 47 -13.18 -6.31 14.76
C ILE A 47 -11.94 -6.68 13.93
N PRO A 48 -11.78 -7.94 13.51
CA PRO A 48 -10.63 -8.32 12.69
C PRO A 48 -10.68 -7.65 11.31
N PRO A 49 -9.53 -7.37 10.68
CA PRO A 49 -9.48 -6.93 9.29
C PRO A 49 -10.05 -8.00 8.35
N VAL A 50 -10.70 -7.58 7.26
CA VAL A 50 -11.27 -8.47 6.23
C VAL A 50 -10.45 -8.35 4.95
N ILE A 51 -10.03 -9.47 4.37
CA ILE A 51 -9.37 -9.48 3.06
C ILE A 51 -10.44 -9.29 1.99
N ILE A 52 -10.33 -8.23 1.19
CA ILE A 52 -11.28 -7.92 0.09
C ILE A 52 -10.73 -8.33 -1.27
N ALA A 53 -9.42 -8.41 -1.42
CA ALA A 53 -8.77 -8.92 -2.62
C ALA A 53 -7.41 -9.54 -2.28
N ALA A 54 -7.05 -10.60 -2.99
CA ALA A 54 -5.76 -11.24 -2.91
C ALA A 54 -5.26 -11.52 -4.33
N ILE A 55 -4.32 -10.70 -4.80
CA ILE A 55 -3.85 -10.72 -6.19
C ILE A 55 -2.48 -11.36 -6.24
N PRO A 56 -2.29 -12.49 -6.93
CA PRO A 56 -1.00 -13.15 -7.05
C PRO A 56 -0.05 -12.32 -7.93
N THR A 57 1.19 -12.11 -7.48
CA THR A 57 2.19 -11.28 -8.18
C THR A 57 3.59 -11.88 -8.18
N LYS A 58 4.42 -11.47 -9.13
CA LYS A 58 5.86 -11.81 -9.14
C LYS A 58 6.72 -10.89 -8.27
N GLY A 59 6.10 -9.97 -7.52
CA GLY A 59 6.81 -8.98 -6.69
C GLY A 59 7.38 -7.79 -7.46
N ASN A 60 7.03 -7.65 -8.74
CA ASN A 60 7.48 -6.56 -9.63
C ASN A 60 6.35 -5.62 -10.07
N THR A 61 5.21 -5.66 -9.38
CA THR A 61 4.04 -4.81 -9.69
C THR A 61 4.43 -3.34 -9.58
N LYS A 62 4.14 -2.57 -10.64
CA LYS A 62 4.51 -1.15 -10.73
C LYS A 62 3.53 -0.28 -9.94
N ALA A 63 3.98 0.92 -9.60
CA ALA A 63 3.15 1.90 -8.90
C ALA A 63 1.84 2.22 -9.66
N ASP A 64 1.90 2.28 -11.00
CA ASP A 64 0.74 2.52 -11.86
C ASP A 64 -0.34 1.44 -11.69
N GLU A 65 0.07 0.18 -11.78
CA GLU A 65 -0.83 -0.97 -11.63
C GLU A 65 -1.45 -0.99 -10.23
N ILE A 66 -0.67 -0.68 -9.19
CA ILE A 66 -1.16 -0.60 -7.81
C ILE A 66 -2.14 0.56 -7.66
N SER A 67 -1.87 1.72 -8.26
CA SER A 67 -2.76 2.88 -8.19
C SER A 67 -4.08 2.62 -8.91
N GLN A 68 -4.07 1.90 -10.04
CA GLN A 68 -5.31 1.51 -10.72
C GLN A 68 -6.17 0.60 -9.83
N LEU A 69 -5.55 -0.42 -9.21
CA LEU A 69 -6.26 -1.30 -8.28
C LEU A 69 -6.84 -0.55 -7.07
N LEU A 70 -6.11 0.43 -6.54
CA LEU A 70 -6.60 1.29 -5.46
C LEU A 70 -7.79 2.14 -5.91
N LEU A 71 -7.74 2.71 -7.11
CA LEU A 71 -8.84 3.50 -7.68
C LEU A 71 -10.10 2.64 -7.88
N ASP A 72 -9.93 1.42 -8.40
CA ASP A 72 -11.04 0.47 -8.56
C ASP A 72 -11.68 0.15 -7.21
N ILE A 73 -10.90 -0.05 -6.14
CA ILE A 73 -11.41 -0.25 -4.77
C ILE A 73 -12.13 0.99 -4.24
N ILE A 74 -11.60 2.20 -4.47
CA ILE A 74 -12.24 3.46 -4.08
C ILE A 74 -13.62 3.60 -4.74
N ASN A 75 -13.71 3.22 -6.02
CA ASN A 75 -14.96 3.23 -6.77
C ASN A 75 -15.90 2.14 -6.28
N MET A 76 -15.45 0.88 -6.12
CA MET A 76 -16.27 -0.22 -5.62
C MET A 76 -16.85 0.07 -4.24
N THR A 77 -16.06 0.64 -3.32
CA THR A 77 -16.56 1.04 -2.00
C THR A 77 -17.61 2.14 -2.09
N ALA A 78 -17.50 3.06 -3.06
CA ALA A 78 -18.53 4.07 -3.34
C ALA A 78 -19.85 3.43 -3.74
N HIS A 79 -19.80 2.53 -4.72
CA HIS A 79 -20.98 1.83 -5.24
C HIS A 79 -21.64 0.96 -4.16
N ALA A 80 -20.83 0.37 -3.26
CA ALA A 80 -21.33 -0.43 -2.15
C ALA A 80 -21.86 0.41 -0.96
N GLY A 81 -21.80 1.75 -1.01
CA GLY A 81 -22.19 2.62 0.10
C GLY A 81 -21.25 2.55 1.31
N ILE A 82 -20.02 2.04 1.13
CA ILE A 82 -19.02 1.96 2.19
C ILE A 82 -18.24 3.28 2.22
N ASN A 83 -18.25 3.95 3.37
CA ASN A 83 -17.47 5.18 3.55
C ASN A 83 -16.00 4.87 3.81
N LEU A 84 -15.19 4.84 2.75
CA LEU A 84 -13.74 4.66 2.84
C LEU A 84 -13.07 5.95 3.32
N LEU A 85 -12.46 5.89 4.51
CA LEU A 85 -11.85 7.06 5.16
C LEU A 85 -10.37 7.27 4.80
N SER A 86 -9.63 6.18 4.64
CA SER A 86 -8.18 6.24 4.49
C SER A 86 -7.62 5.04 3.72
N ILE A 87 -6.50 5.26 3.04
CA ILE A 87 -5.69 4.21 2.43
C ILE A 87 -4.33 4.13 3.10
N GLY A 88 -3.89 2.90 3.41
CA GLY A 88 -2.63 2.63 4.12
C GLY A 88 -1.76 1.64 3.36
N ALA A 89 -0.45 1.82 3.44
CA ALA A 89 0.57 0.95 2.84
C ALA A 89 1.71 0.67 3.83
N ASP A 90 2.46 -0.40 3.61
CA ASP A 90 3.51 -0.86 4.54
C ASP A 90 4.83 -0.06 4.44
N GLY A 91 4.96 0.78 3.42
CA GLY A 91 6.11 1.64 3.18
C GLY A 91 7.03 1.17 2.05
N VAL A 92 6.67 0.12 1.30
CA VAL A 92 7.36 -0.21 0.05
C VAL A 92 7.23 0.95 -0.96
N ILE A 93 8.32 1.29 -1.64
CA ILE A 93 8.41 2.46 -2.54
C ILE A 93 7.31 2.45 -3.62
N SER A 94 7.03 1.30 -4.23
CA SER A 94 5.98 1.21 -5.25
C SER A 94 4.59 1.49 -4.70
N GLU A 95 4.31 1.11 -3.45
CA GLU A 95 3.03 1.40 -2.79
C GLU A 95 2.92 2.86 -2.39
N MET A 96 4.01 3.44 -1.89
CA MET A 96 4.09 4.86 -1.58
C MET A 96 3.80 5.72 -2.82
N LYS A 97 4.47 5.41 -3.94
CA LYS A 97 4.24 6.08 -5.23
C LYS A 97 2.81 5.87 -5.75
N ALA A 98 2.22 4.69 -5.52
CA ALA A 98 0.84 4.44 -5.88
C ALA A 98 -0.14 5.30 -5.06
N GLN A 99 0.09 5.45 -3.75
CA GLN A 99 -0.69 6.35 -2.92
C GLN A 99 -0.53 7.81 -3.37
N GLU A 100 0.68 8.24 -3.72
CA GLU A 100 0.93 9.59 -4.27
C GLU A 100 0.12 9.85 -5.52
N LYS A 101 0.06 8.88 -6.45
CA LYS A 101 -0.78 8.95 -7.65
C LYS A 101 -2.27 9.09 -7.32
N ILE A 102 -2.76 8.45 -6.25
CA ILE A 102 -4.13 8.66 -5.77
C ILE A 102 -4.32 10.05 -5.19
N MET A 103 -3.32 10.58 -4.46
CA MET A 103 -3.40 11.92 -3.88
C MET A 103 -3.32 13.05 -4.91
N SER A 104 -2.64 12.83 -6.03
CA SER A 104 -2.42 13.82 -7.10
C SER A 104 -3.11 13.46 -8.41
N ASN A 105 -4.22 12.71 -8.35
CA ASN A 105 -4.93 12.29 -9.55
C ASN A 105 -5.59 13.51 -10.23
N GLU A 106 -5.32 13.69 -11.52
CA GLU A 106 -5.78 14.86 -12.31
C GLU A 106 -7.30 14.97 -12.40
N SER A 107 -8.04 13.86 -12.26
CA SER A 107 -9.50 13.88 -12.28
C SER A 107 -10.14 14.46 -11.00
N ILE A 108 -9.34 14.85 -10.01
CA ILE A 108 -9.83 15.37 -8.73
C ILE A 108 -9.88 16.88 -8.76
N GLU A 109 -11.10 17.41 -8.64
CA GLU A 109 -11.35 18.85 -8.63
C GLU A 109 -11.42 19.45 -7.21
N LYS A 110 -11.61 18.61 -6.18
CA LYS A 110 -11.85 19.07 -4.81
C LYS A 110 -10.95 18.38 -3.79
N TYR A 111 -10.45 19.17 -2.87
CA TYR A 111 -9.60 18.75 -1.76
C TYR A 111 -10.16 19.27 -0.45
N LEU A 112 -9.99 18.48 0.61
CA LEU A 112 -10.11 18.94 1.98
C LEU A 112 -8.73 19.39 2.43
N GLU A 113 -8.60 20.67 2.77
CA GLU A 113 -7.31 21.27 3.13
C GLU A 113 -7.27 21.68 4.60
N PHE A 114 -6.10 21.53 5.20
CA PHE A 114 -5.76 22.02 6.53
C PHE A 114 -4.39 22.70 6.45
N VAL A 115 -4.36 23.99 6.78
CA VAL A 115 -3.15 24.80 6.75
C VAL A 115 -2.92 25.37 8.15
N ASP A 116 -1.74 25.10 8.68
CA ASP A 116 -1.22 25.75 9.89
C ASP A 116 0.08 26.49 9.51
N SER A 117 -0.04 27.80 9.33
CA SER A 117 1.08 28.64 8.92
C SER A 117 2.15 28.80 10.00
N PHE A 118 1.81 28.61 11.29
CA PHE A 118 2.77 28.73 12.37
C PHE A 118 3.78 27.58 12.35
N TYR A 119 3.31 26.36 12.10
CA TYR A 119 4.17 25.17 11.97
C TYR A 119 4.57 24.84 10.53
N GLY A 120 4.10 25.61 9.54
CA GLY A 120 4.33 25.32 8.12
C GLY A 120 3.68 24.02 7.64
N ILE A 121 2.59 23.60 8.29
CA ILE A 121 1.87 22.38 7.93
C ILE A 121 0.86 22.71 6.83
N ASN A 122 0.98 22.02 5.70
CA ASN A 122 -0.02 22.02 4.65
C ASN A 122 -0.44 20.58 4.38
N PHE A 123 -1.62 20.22 4.86
CA PHE A 123 -2.21 18.90 4.68
C PHE A 123 -3.42 19.00 3.75
N TYR A 124 -3.51 18.08 2.80
CA TYR A 124 -4.68 17.98 1.92
C TYR A 124 -5.08 16.53 1.73
N ALA A 125 -6.38 16.31 1.55
CA ALA A 125 -6.97 15.02 1.23
C ALA A 125 -7.88 15.16 0.01
N PRO A 126 -7.67 14.39 -1.07
CA PRO A 126 -8.57 14.43 -2.21
C PRO A 126 -9.98 13.95 -1.87
N ILE A 127 -10.98 14.51 -2.54
CA ILE A 127 -12.38 14.13 -2.39
C ILE A 127 -12.82 13.25 -3.56
N TYR A 128 -13.03 11.97 -3.29
CA TYR A 128 -13.53 10.98 -4.26
C TYR A 128 -15.00 10.64 -3.98
N ASN A 129 -15.89 10.87 -4.95
CA ASN A 129 -17.32 10.60 -4.79
C ASN A 129 -17.90 11.24 -3.52
N ASN A 130 -17.60 12.53 -3.29
CA ASN A 130 -17.94 13.31 -2.09
C ASN A 130 -17.40 12.76 -0.76
N ARG A 131 -16.34 11.93 -0.80
CA ARG A 131 -15.70 11.37 0.40
C ARG A 131 -14.22 11.74 0.42
N PRO A 132 -13.72 12.45 1.44
CA PRO A 132 -12.29 12.73 1.57
C PRO A 132 -11.54 11.44 1.89
N ILE A 133 -10.43 11.19 1.21
CA ILE A 133 -9.59 10.01 1.44
C ILE A 133 -8.22 10.45 1.96
N VAL A 134 -7.90 10.02 3.17
CA VAL A 134 -6.61 10.32 3.80
C VAL A 134 -5.58 9.24 3.49
N ARG A 135 -4.41 9.64 3.00
CA ARG A 135 -3.23 8.77 2.93
C ARG A 135 -2.65 8.58 4.33
N VAL A 136 -2.42 7.33 4.70
CA VAL A 136 -1.77 6.96 5.98
C VAL A 136 -0.56 6.07 5.68
N GLN A 137 0.51 6.27 6.45
CA GLN A 137 1.67 5.38 6.48
C GLN A 137 1.76 4.64 7.81
N CYS A 138 2.39 3.46 7.81
CA CYS A 138 2.50 2.66 9.01
C CYS A 138 3.48 3.28 10.03
N PRO A 139 3.03 3.76 11.20
CA PRO A 139 3.90 4.44 12.16
C PRO A 139 4.96 3.50 12.76
N LYS A 140 4.66 2.20 12.84
CA LYS A 140 5.63 1.19 13.31
C LYS A 140 6.84 1.10 12.38
N HIS A 141 6.62 1.23 11.07
CA HIS A 141 7.72 1.23 10.10
C HIS A 141 8.53 2.52 10.20
N ALA A 142 7.89 3.68 10.32
CA ALA A 142 8.59 4.95 10.56
C ALA A 142 9.49 4.88 11.82
N LYS A 143 8.95 4.38 12.94
CA LYS A 143 9.72 4.19 14.19
C LYS A 143 10.90 3.25 14.00
N LYS A 144 10.70 2.12 13.29
CA LYS A 144 11.77 1.16 12.99
C LYS A 144 12.86 1.82 12.14
N THR A 145 12.49 2.57 11.10
CA THR A 145 13.43 3.28 10.23
C THR A 145 14.23 4.30 11.00
N ALA A 146 13.58 5.18 11.78
CA ALA A 146 14.25 6.18 12.60
C ALA A 146 15.27 5.55 13.57
N ARG A 147 14.85 4.52 14.33
CA ARG A 147 15.74 3.78 15.23
C ARG A 147 16.92 3.18 14.47
N ASN A 148 16.66 2.50 13.34
CA ASN A 148 17.71 1.83 12.60
C ASN A 148 18.72 2.83 12.01
N GLN A 149 18.28 4.01 11.56
CA GLN A 149 19.19 5.04 11.08
C GLN A 149 20.12 5.56 12.18
N ILE A 150 19.61 5.79 13.40
CA ILE A 150 20.44 6.26 14.52
C ILE A 150 21.41 5.17 15.02
N HIS A 151 20.98 3.90 15.12
CA HIS A 151 21.83 2.86 15.72
C HIS A 151 22.76 2.13 14.72
N TYR A 152 22.29 1.90 13.50
CA TYR A 152 22.96 1.02 12.53
C TYR A 152 23.26 1.68 11.18
N GLY A 153 22.49 2.71 10.83
CA GLY A 153 22.59 3.41 9.54
C GLY A 153 23.55 4.59 9.59
N SER A 154 23.03 5.78 9.23
CA SER A 154 23.78 7.03 9.22
C SER A 154 24.35 7.47 10.57
N LYS A 155 23.83 6.92 11.67
CA LYS A 155 24.12 7.33 13.06
C LYS A 155 23.79 8.79 13.37
N LEU A 156 22.95 9.39 12.53
CA LEU A 156 22.56 10.78 12.55
C LEU A 156 21.16 10.92 11.93
N LEU A 157 20.28 11.64 12.60
CA LEU A 157 19.03 12.17 12.04
C LEU A 157 19.03 13.69 12.19
N THR A 158 18.67 14.39 11.11
CA THR A 158 18.54 15.85 11.09
C THR A 158 17.06 16.22 11.16
N PHE A 159 16.69 17.09 12.08
CA PHE A 159 15.34 17.62 12.26
C PHE A 159 15.38 19.15 12.15
N GLY A 160 15.24 19.67 10.93
CA GLY A 160 15.45 21.09 10.67
C GLY A 160 16.88 21.50 10.99
N ASN A 161 17.05 22.36 11.99
CA ASN A 161 18.37 22.84 12.44
C ASN A 161 19.00 21.95 13.51
N ASP A 162 18.25 21.00 14.06
CA ASP A 162 18.71 20.14 15.15
C ASP A 162 19.13 18.76 14.65
N THR A 163 19.93 18.07 15.46
CA THR A 163 20.40 16.71 15.14
C THR A 163 20.24 15.77 16.31
N ILE A 164 19.88 14.52 16.01
CA ILE A 164 19.95 13.39 16.93
C ILE A 164 21.06 12.47 16.43
N ARG A 165 22.06 12.26 17.28
CA ARG A 165 23.25 11.47 16.96
C ARG A 165 23.40 10.28 17.89
N TYR A 166 24.15 9.28 17.43
CA TYR A 166 24.37 8.06 18.21
C TYR A 166 25.20 8.29 19.49
N ASP A 167 26.17 9.20 19.47
CA ASP A 167 26.98 9.58 20.66
C ASP A 167 26.10 10.12 21.78
N GLN A 168 25.14 10.99 21.46
CA GLN A 168 24.18 11.53 22.44
C GLN A 168 23.36 10.41 23.11
N LEU A 169 23.02 9.35 22.39
CA LEU A 169 22.31 8.20 22.97
C LEU A 169 23.21 7.34 23.87
N LEU A 170 24.50 7.24 23.57
CA LEU A 170 25.47 6.52 24.41
C LEU A 170 25.70 7.23 25.74
N GLU A 171 25.73 8.56 25.75
CA GLU A 171 25.88 9.35 26.97
C GLU A 171 24.66 9.26 27.90
N LEU A 172 23.49 8.88 27.37
CA LEU A 172 22.24 8.74 28.11
C LEU A 172 21.97 7.31 28.64
N ALA A 173 22.80 6.32 28.26
CA ALA A 173 22.62 4.89 28.58
C ALA A 173 23.41 4.46 29.83
#